data_AF-A0A8B7NP54-F1
#
_entry.id   AF-A0A8B7NP54-F1
#
_cell.length_a   1.000
_cell.length_b   1.000
_cell.length_c   1.000
_cell.angle_alpha   90.00
_cell.angle_beta   90.00
_cell.angle_gamma   90.00
#
_symmetry.space_group_name_H-M   'P 1'
#
loop_
_entity.id
_entity.type
_entity.pdbx_description
1 polymer ?
#
loop_
_entity_poly.entity_id
_entity_poly.type
_entity_poly.pdbx_seq_one_letter_code
_entity_poly.pdbx_strand_id
1 'polypeptide(L)'
;MEEAGASARHWWEVLLSRPHEPALAEFAARKTRMEDEQFMIQSTRDLEAVALMLTYAQDVLVKVKASLEALRSPAWEQVLKHHTGTMQLEILDMSPDFTPCDDVLQPLLSSSSKIKSFQGHIRTEAGIAALASAAASASIHIRVEAPLNLSALHGKYAELHVCTPVLDTAVAAAPLPALPSPVLQVLSPGAGTWEAVARTVLTYAPRCKKLLAIELWQSALSEEEERLLLLTLHEKRLKTNDAGITRAERHGAHRRQLRLCEDPPATYSP
;
A
#
# COMPACT_ATOMS: atom_id res chain seq x y z
N MET A 1 9.24 -35.28 -31.62
CA MET A 1 10.31 -35.10 -30.62
C MET A 1 10.06 -33.72 -30.05
N GLU A 2 9.22 -33.64 -29.03
CA GLU A 2 8.93 -32.38 -28.36
C GLU A 2 10.24 -31.89 -27.74
N GLU A 3 10.77 -30.76 -28.22
CA GLU A 3 11.79 -30.05 -27.47
C GLU A 3 11.21 -29.81 -26.08
N ALA A 4 11.88 -30.32 -25.05
CA ALA A 4 11.63 -29.91 -23.68
C ALA A 4 12.03 -28.44 -23.59
N GLY A 5 11.12 -27.56 -24.03
CA GLY A 5 11.37 -26.13 -24.18
C GLY A 5 11.68 -25.54 -22.82
N ALA A 6 12.92 -25.12 -22.62
CA ALA A 6 13.32 -24.41 -21.41
C ALA A 6 12.38 -23.21 -21.18
N SER A 7 11.77 -23.17 -19.99
CA SER A 7 10.86 -22.09 -19.57
C SER A 7 11.61 -20.76 -19.46
N ALA A 8 10.87 -19.65 -19.45
CA ALA A 8 11.44 -18.33 -19.19
C ALA A 8 12.32 -18.32 -17.93
N ARG A 9 11.87 -18.96 -16.85
CA ARG A 9 12.62 -19.08 -15.59
C ARG A 9 13.94 -19.85 -15.72
N HIS A 10 14.00 -20.88 -16.55
CA HIS A 10 15.27 -21.55 -16.81
C HIS A 10 16.30 -20.59 -17.41
N TRP A 11 15.86 -19.73 -18.34
CA TRP A 11 16.74 -18.74 -18.97
C TRP A 11 17.21 -17.65 -18.01
N TRP A 12 16.45 -17.33 -16.95
CA TRP A 12 16.89 -16.41 -15.91
C TRP A 12 18.09 -16.99 -15.14
N GLU A 13 18.05 -18.27 -14.76
CA GLU A 13 19.17 -18.91 -14.05
C GLU A 13 20.42 -19.05 -14.95
N VAL A 14 20.20 -19.35 -16.23
CA VAL A 14 21.30 -19.38 -17.22
C VAL A 14 21.92 -17.99 -17.39
N LEU A 15 21.10 -16.94 -17.42
CA LEU A 15 21.55 -15.54 -17.47
C LEU A 15 22.36 -15.15 -16.23
N LEU A 16 21.87 -15.48 -15.03
CA LEU A 16 22.58 -15.20 -13.78
C LEU A 16 23.95 -15.89 -13.70
N SER A 17 24.10 -17.05 -14.36
CA SER A 17 25.38 -17.75 -14.45
C SER A 17 26.36 -17.10 -15.44
N ARG A 18 25.84 -16.30 -16.39
CA ARG A 18 26.61 -15.64 -17.46
C ARG A 18 26.12 -14.19 -17.68
N PRO A 19 26.23 -13.32 -16.67
CA PRO A 19 25.59 -12.00 -16.67
C PRO A 19 26.20 -11.01 -17.66
N HIS A 20 27.39 -11.31 -18.19
CA HIS A 20 28.11 -10.47 -19.14
C HIS A 20 27.83 -10.84 -20.61
N GLU A 21 26.85 -11.69 -20.89
CA GLU A 21 26.43 -12.06 -22.25
C GLU A 21 25.16 -11.29 -22.67
N PRO A 22 25.26 -10.16 -23.40
CA PRO A 22 24.11 -9.34 -23.76
C PRO A 22 23.05 -10.09 -24.56
N ALA A 23 23.48 -10.97 -25.47
CA ALA A 23 22.58 -11.78 -26.29
C ALA A 23 21.71 -12.73 -25.45
N LEU A 24 22.23 -13.21 -24.31
CA LEU A 24 21.50 -14.06 -23.39
C LEU A 24 20.45 -13.26 -22.61
N ALA A 25 20.78 -12.04 -22.18
CA ALA A 25 19.83 -11.13 -21.53
C ALA A 25 18.69 -10.75 -22.47
N GLU A 26 19.00 -10.41 -23.73
CA GLU A 26 17.99 -10.13 -24.75
C GLU A 26 17.10 -11.35 -25.03
N PHE A 27 17.70 -12.53 -25.16
CA PHE A 27 16.95 -13.76 -25.39
C PHE A 27 16.02 -14.09 -24.22
N ALA A 28 16.52 -14.04 -22.99
CA ALA A 28 15.73 -14.29 -21.78
C ALA A 28 14.59 -13.28 -21.62
N ALA A 29 14.84 -11.99 -21.92
CA ALA A 29 13.82 -10.95 -21.90
C ALA A 29 12.71 -11.23 -22.93
N ARG A 30 13.08 -11.57 -24.18
CA ARG A 30 12.13 -11.94 -25.23
C ARG A 30 11.31 -13.18 -24.86
N LYS A 31 11.97 -14.21 -24.33
CA LYS A 31 11.30 -15.45 -23.92
C LYS A 31 10.28 -15.19 -22.81
N THR A 32 10.66 -14.39 -21.81
CA THR A 32 9.76 -13.96 -20.72
C THR A 32 8.58 -13.16 -21.26
N ARG A 33 8.81 -12.22 -22.19
CA ARG A 33 7.73 -11.43 -22.81
C ARG A 33 6.73 -12.30 -23.57
N MET A 34 7.18 -13.37 -24.22
CA MET A 34 6.32 -14.30 -24.96
C MET A 34 5.55 -15.27 -24.06
N GLU A 35 6.14 -15.69 -22.94
CA GLU A 35 5.58 -16.74 -22.07
C GLU A 35 4.76 -16.17 -20.92
N ASP A 36 5.28 -15.13 -20.26
CA ASP A 36 4.73 -14.60 -19.00
C ASP A 36 4.11 -13.20 -19.16
N GLU A 37 4.47 -12.47 -20.23
CA GLU A 37 4.08 -11.07 -20.51
C GLU A 37 4.46 -10.04 -19.42
N GLN A 38 5.11 -10.48 -18.35
CA GLN A 38 5.48 -9.68 -17.18
C GLN A 38 6.76 -10.23 -16.52
N PHE A 39 7.46 -9.38 -15.78
CA PHE A 39 8.51 -9.80 -14.87
C PHE A 39 7.96 -9.94 -13.45
N MET A 40 8.26 -11.04 -12.78
CA MET A 40 7.87 -11.30 -11.39
C MET A 40 9.12 -11.37 -10.49
N ILE A 41 9.26 -10.41 -9.58
CA ILE A 41 10.35 -10.32 -8.62
C ILE A 41 9.84 -10.76 -7.24
N GLN A 42 10.35 -11.88 -6.73
CA GLN A 42 10.01 -12.40 -5.39
C GLN A 42 11.24 -12.54 -4.48
N SER A 43 12.43 -12.50 -5.06
CA SER A 43 13.71 -12.66 -4.37
C SER A 43 14.77 -11.73 -4.93
N THR A 44 15.92 -11.63 -4.24
CA THR A 44 17.09 -10.90 -4.73
C THR A 44 17.60 -11.46 -6.06
N ARG A 45 17.56 -12.78 -6.27
CA ARG A 45 17.98 -13.40 -7.54
C ARG A 45 17.08 -13.01 -8.69
N ASP A 46 15.76 -12.97 -8.46
CA ASP A 46 14.82 -12.49 -9.47
C ASP A 46 15.10 -11.04 -9.83
N LEU A 47 15.37 -10.22 -8.82
CA LEU A 47 15.67 -8.80 -8.99
C LEU A 47 16.93 -8.61 -9.85
N GLU A 48 17.98 -9.37 -9.58
CA GLU A 48 19.23 -9.35 -10.37
C GLU A 48 18.99 -9.79 -11.82
N ALA A 49 18.23 -10.86 -12.05
CA ALA A 49 17.92 -11.33 -13.39
C ALA A 49 17.09 -10.29 -14.18
N VAL A 50 16.09 -9.70 -13.53
CA VAL A 50 15.23 -8.67 -14.14
C VAL A 50 16.01 -7.39 -14.43
N ALA A 51 16.93 -6.97 -13.56
CA ALA A 51 17.80 -5.83 -13.80
C ALA A 51 18.61 -5.99 -15.11
N LEU A 52 19.12 -7.21 -15.37
CA LEU A 52 19.86 -7.52 -16.60
C LEU A 52 18.96 -7.57 -17.85
N MET A 53 17.72 -8.04 -17.72
CA MET A 53 16.79 -8.18 -18.85
C MET A 53 16.09 -6.87 -19.24
N LEU A 54 15.87 -5.96 -18.29
CA LEU A 54 15.05 -4.77 -18.50
C LEU A 54 15.59 -3.82 -19.56
N THR A 55 16.90 -3.81 -19.82
CA THR A 55 17.48 -3.02 -20.93
C THR A 55 16.86 -3.36 -22.29
N TYR A 56 16.36 -4.59 -22.46
CA TYR A 56 15.75 -5.12 -23.68
C TYR A 56 14.21 -5.19 -23.63
N ALA A 57 13.61 -4.87 -22.49
CA ALA A 57 12.18 -5.03 -22.23
C ALA A 57 11.65 -3.95 -21.27
N GLN A 58 12.02 -2.69 -21.53
CA GLN A 58 11.83 -1.54 -20.63
C GLN A 58 10.35 -1.23 -20.34
N ASP A 59 9.46 -1.59 -21.26
CA ASP A 59 8.02 -1.34 -21.21
C ASP A 59 7.20 -2.45 -20.54
N VAL A 60 7.82 -3.61 -20.28
CA VAL A 60 7.14 -4.78 -19.74
C VAL A 60 6.72 -4.55 -18.28
N LEU A 61 5.54 -5.04 -17.93
CA LEU A 61 5.00 -4.95 -16.57
C LEU A 61 5.95 -5.63 -15.57
N VAL A 62 6.35 -4.91 -14.54
CA VAL A 62 7.12 -5.47 -13.42
C VAL A 62 6.22 -5.62 -12.20
N LYS A 63 6.04 -6.85 -11.74
CA LYS A 63 5.38 -7.19 -10.48
C LYS A 63 6.41 -7.55 -9.44
N VAL A 64 6.44 -6.77 -8.36
CA VAL A 64 7.33 -6.98 -7.22
C VAL A 64 6.49 -7.47 -6.05
N LYS A 65 6.84 -8.64 -5.53
CA LYS A 65 6.29 -9.27 -4.33
C LYS A 65 7.43 -9.84 -3.52
N ALA A 66 8.27 -8.97 -2.98
CA ALA A 66 9.54 -9.33 -2.36
C ALA A 66 9.68 -8.73 -0.96
N SER A 67 10.59 -9.28 -0.15
CA SER A 67 10.95 -8.69 1.13
C SER A 67 11.69 -7.36 0.93
N LEU A 68 11.68 -6.52 1.96
CA LEU A 68 12.42 -5.26 1.94
C LEU A 68 13.93 -5.48 1.78
N GLU A 69 14.47 -6.53 2.39
CA GLU A 69 15.89 -6.92 2.27
C GLU A 69 16.29 -7.21 0.83
N ALA A 70 15.42 -7.88 0.06
CA ALA A 70 15.70 -8.15 -1.35
C ALA A 70 15.77 -6.86 -2.19
N LEU A 71 14.90 -5.89 -1.89
CA LEU A 71 14.83 -4.61 -2.61
C LEU A 71 15.94 -3.62 -2.22
N ARG A 72 16.63 -3.83 -1.09
CA ARG A 72 17.81 -3.06 -0.71
C ARG A 72 19.09 -3.45 -1.47
N SER A 73 18.97 -4.36 -2.44
CA SER A 73 20.06 -4.67 -3.37
C SER A 73 20.29 -3.52 -4.37
N PRO A 74 21.54 -3.23 -4.78
CA PRO A 74 21.84 -2.28 -5.85
C PRO A 74 21.12 -2.58 -7.18
N ALA A 75 20.72 -3.84 -7.40
CA ALA A 75 19.93 -4.24 -8.57
C ALA A 75 18.57 -3.51 -8.64
N TRP A 76 18.01 -3.06 -7.51
CA TRP A 76 16.76 -2.30 -7.49
C TRP A 76 16.89 -0.95 -8.20
N GLU A 77 17.97 -0.23 -7.95
CA GLU A 77 18.23 1.04 -8.65
C GLU A 77 18.39 0.81 -10.15
N GLN A 78 19.01 -0.30 -10.56
CA GLN A 78 19.14 -0.65 -11.98
C GLN A 78 17.78 -0.93 -12.62
N VAL A 79 16.91 -1.69 -11.95
CA VAL A 79 15.53 -1.91 -12.38
C VAL A 79 14.82 -0.58 -12.60
N LEU A 80 14.87 0.32 -11.61
CA LEU A 80 14.18 1.61 -11.68
C LEU A 80 14.77 2.58 -12.71
N LYS A 81 16.07 2.47 -12.99
CA LYS A 81 16.76 3.26 -14.01
C LYS A 81 16.35 2.85 -15.42
N HIS A 82 16.18 1.56 -15.68
CA HIS A 82 15.92 1.04 -17.02
C HIS A 82 14.43 0.85 -17.34
N HIS A 83 13.60 0.66 -16.33
CA HIS A 83 12.18 0.45 -16.53
C HIS A 83 11.42 1.76 -16.78
N THR A 84 10.64 1.78 -17.87
CA THR A 84 9.78 2.91 -18.28
C THR A 84 8.30 2.52 -18.32
N GLY A 85 7.99 1.26 -17.99
CA GLY A 85 6.66 0.68 -18.04
C GLY A 85 5.85 0.87 -16.76
N THR A 86 4.95 -0.07 -16.54
CA THR A 86 4.09 -0.11 -15.35
C THR A 86 4.68 -1.03 -14.28
N MET A 87 4.56 -0.63 -13.02
CA MET A 87 5.04 -1.39 -11.87
C MET A 87 3.92 -1.63 -10.85
N GLN A 88 3.90 -2.83 -10.28
CA GLN A 88 3.14 -3.17 -9.07
C GLN A 88 4.16 -3.51 -7.98
N LEU A 89 4.16 -2.75 -6.89
CA LEU A 89 5.14 -2.86 -5.83
C LEU A 89 4.46 -3.27 -4.52
N GLU A 90 4.55 -4.56 -4.19
CA GLU A 90 4.05 -5.12 -2.93
C GLU A 90 5.25 -5.57 -2.08
N ILE A 91 5.51 -4.83 -1.01
CA ILE A 91 6.59 -5.14 -0.08
C ILE A 91 6.04 -6.08 0.98
N LEU A 92 6.52 -7.32 0.95
CA LEU A 92 6.10 -8.39 1.86
C LEU A 92 6.81 -8.23 3.21
N ASP A 93 6.57 -7.12 3.89
CA ASP A 93 6.93 -7.00 5.30
C ASP A 93 5.70 -7.23 6.17
N MET A 94 5.57 -8.48 6.60
CA MET A 94 4.55 -8.93 7.55
C MET A 94 5.02 -8.81 8.99
N SER A 95 6.20 -8.23 9.24
CA SER A 95 6.68 -8.05 10.61
C SER A 95 5.76 -7.10 11.39
N PRO A 96 5.53 -7.37 12.69
CA PRO A 96 4.81 -6.46 13.56
C PRO A 96 5.61 -5.19 13.87
N ASP A 97 6.90 -5.16 13.50
CA ASP A 97 7.85 -4.12 13.88
C ASP A 97 7.88 -2.93 12.91
N PHE A 98 6.99 -2.92 11.91
CA PHE A 98 6.80 -1.80 10.99
C PHE A 98 8.13 -1.33 10.36
N THR A 99 8.77 -2.14 9.52
CA THR A 99 10.01 -1.67 8.85
C THR A 99 9.67 -0.69 7.73
N PRO A 100 10.12 0.58 7.81
CA PRO A 100 9.85 1.56 6.77
C PRO A 100 10.62 1.24 5.49
N CYS A 101 9.99 1.48 4.34
CA CYS A 101 10.56 1.28 3.02
C CYS A 101 10.93 2.58 2.30
N ASP A 102 11.05 3.70 3.03
CA ASP A 102 11.37 5.01 2.46
C ASP A 102 12.62 4.99 1.57
N ASP A 103 13.65 4.24 1.96
CA ASP A 103 14.91 4.09 1.22
C ASP A 103 14.74 3.40 -0.13
N VAL A 104 13.87 2.38 -0.20
CA VAL A 104 13.52 1.68 -1.45
C VAL A 104 12.69 2.57 -2.39
N LEU A 105 11.96 3.54 -1.84
CA LEU A 105 11.16 4.48 -2.62
C LEU A 105 11.99 5.63 -3.19
N GLN A 106 13.04 6.10 -2.51
CA GLN A 106 13.80 7.29 -2.96
C GLN A 106 14.26 7.25 -4.42
N PRO A 107 14.78 6.13 -4.97
CA PRO A 107 15.23 6.09 -6.36
C PRO A 107 14.09 6.30 -7.39
N LEU A 108 12.82 6.16 -6.99
CA LEU A 108 11.67 6.45 -7.84
C LEU A 108 11.58 7.91 -8.26
N LEU A 109 12.18 8.83 -7.51
CA LEU A 109 12.23 10.26 -7.86
C LEU A 109 12.90 10.51 -9.22
N SER A 110 13.86 9.65 -9.59
CA SER A 110 14.57 9.69 -10.87
C SER A 110 14.08 8.65 -11.89
N SER A 111 13.09 7.83 -11.52
CA SER A 111 12.59 6.76 -12.39
C SER A 111 11.51 7.26 -13.34
N SER A 112 11.45 6.66 -14.53
CA SER A 112 10.32 6.83 -15.47
C SER A 112 9.21 5.80 -15.26
N SER A 113 9.35 4.93 -14.24
CA SER A 113 8.39 3.89 -13.91
C SER A 113 7.05 4.49 -13.46
N LYS A 114 5.95 3.83 -13.84
CA LYS A 114 4.60 4.20 -13.39
C LYS A 114 4.07 3.17 -12.40
N ILE A 115 3.94 3.55 -11.15
CA ILE A 115 3.35 2.69 -10.12
C ILE A 115 1.83 2.67 -10.29
N LYS A 116 1.28 1.47 -10.45
CA LYS A 116 -0.18 1.20 -10.50
C LYS A 116 -0.72 0.56 -9.23
N SER A 117 0.13 -0.13 -8.47
CA SER A 117 -0.23 -0.69 -7.18
C SER A 117 0.95 -0.55 -6.24
N PHE A 118 0.71 -0.10 -5.00
CA PHE A 118 1.71 -0.02 -3.95
C PHE A 118 1.18 -0.58 -2.64
N GLN A 119 1.98 -1.40 -1.97
CA GLN A 119 1.76 -1.83 -0.59
C GLN A 119 3.07 -1.79 0.19
N GLY A 120 3.10 -1.04 1.29
CA GLY A 120 4.29 -0.92 2.14
C GLY A 120 4.11 0.03 3.33
N HIS A 121 5.15 0.17 4.14
CA HIS A 121 5.19 1.07 5.29
C HIS A 121 6.07 2.29 5.00
N ILE A 122 5.53 3.50 5.17
CA ILE A 122 6.23 4.75 4.92
C ILE A 122 6.27 5.58 6.19
N ARG A 123 7.46 6.03 6.59
CA ARG A 123 7.66 6.82 7.82
C ARG A 123 7.88 8.30 7.54
N THR A 124 8.24 8.71 6.33
CA THR A 124 8.63 10.10 6.05
C THR A 124 7.81 10.74 4.93
N GLU A 125 7.68 12.06 4.98
CA GLU A 125 7.08 12.84 3.88
C GLU A 125 7.89 12.74 2.59
N ALA A 126 9.21 12.55 2.68
CA ALA A 126 10.08 12.30 1.53
C ALA A 126 9.73 10.97 0.84
N GLY A 127 9.43 9.92 1.61
CA GLY A 127 8.95 8.64 1.08
C GLY A 127 7.60 8.78 0.38
N ILE A 128 6.68 9.57 0.95
CA ILE A 128 5.39 9.89 0.30
C ILE A 128 5.60 10.66 -1.00
N ALA A 129 6.50 11.65 -1.03
CA ALA A 129 6.82 12.40 -2.24
C ALA A 129 7.46 11.51 -3.33
N ALA A 130 8.33 10.59 -2.94
CA ALA A 130 8.93 9.61 -3.85
C ALA A 130 7.91 8.61 -4.42
N LEU A 131 6.96 8.14 -3.62
CA LEU A 131 5.84 7.36 -4.14
C LEU A 131 4.97 8.19 -5.09
N ALA A 132 4.66 9.44 -4.72
CA ALA A 132 3.82 10.34 -5.51
C ALA A 132 4.42 10.70 -6.88
N SER A 133 5.76 10.72 -7.02
CA SER A 133 6.42 11.03 -8.29
C SER A 133 6.17 9.95 -9.34
N ALA A 134 6.09 8.69 -8.92
CA ALA A 134 5.89 7.53 -9.79
C ALA A 134 4.43 7.05 -9.85
N ALA A 135 3.57 7.44 -8.89
CA ALA A 135 2.17 7.01 -8.85
C ALA A 135 1.34 7.56 -10.02
N ALA A 136 0.58 6.68 -10.69
CA ALA A 136 -0.23 7.03 -11.84
C ALA A 136 -1.64 6.40 -11.77
N SER A 137 -2.56 7.05 -11.06
CA SER A 137 -3.88 6.50 -10.71
C SER A 137 -3.74 5.13 -10.04
N ALA A 138 -2.84 5.07 -9.06
CA ALA A 138 -2.47 3.84 -8.37
C ALA A 138 -3.50 3.40 -7.34
N SER A 139 -3.59 2.11 -7.06
CA SER A 139 -4.16 1.60 -5.79
C SER A 139 -3.03 1.60 -4.76
N ILE A 140 -3.20 2.35 -3.68
CA ILE A 140 -2.16 2.60 -2.68
C ILE A 140 -2.62 2.10 -1.33
N HIS A 141 -1.90 1.15 -0.76
CA HIS A 141 -2.05 0.69 0.61
C HIS A 141 -0.80 1.03 1.42
N ILE A 142 -0.89 2.06 2.25
CA ILE A 142 0.23 2.50 3.07
C ILE A 142 -0.05 2.20 4.53
N ARG A 143 0.97 1.71 5.23
CA ARG A 143 1.04 1.79 6.68
C ARG A 143 1.77 3.08 7.05
N VAL A 144 1.35 3.72 8.15
CA VAL A 144 1.99 4.89 8.74
C VAL A 144 1.96 4.76 10.27
N GLU A 145 3.11 4.85 10.92
CA GLU A 145 3.21 4.79 12.40
C GLU A 145 2.74 6.08 13.08
N ALA A 146 2.93 7.21 12.39
CA ALA A 146 2.61 8.53 12.88
C ALA A 146 1.89 9.35 11.80
N PRO A 147 1.12 10.38 12.18
CA PRO A 147 0.47 11.30 11.25
C PRO A 147 1.47 11.93 10.27
N LEU A 148 1.27 11.69 8.97
CA LEU A 148 2.09 12.21 7.88
C LEU A 148 1.25 13.04 6.92
N ASN A 149 1.87 14.07 6.34
CA ASN A 149 1.23 14.82 5.27
C ASN A 149 1.19 14.01 3.96
N LEU A 150 -0.01 13.60 3.56
CA LEU A 150 -0.23 12.83 2.33
C LEU A 150 -0.65 13.68 1.13
N SER A 151 -0.57 15.02 1.22
CA SER A 151 -1.05 15.91 0.17
C SER A 151 -0.40 15.68 -1.19
N ALA A 152 0.84 15.19 -1.23
CA ALA A 152 1.55 14.88 -2.47
C ALA A 152 0.85 13.78 -3.31
N LEU A 153 0.06 12.90 -2.66
CA LEU A 153 -0.69 11.85 -3.35
C LEU A 153 -2.00 12.37 -3.99
N HIS A 154 -2.39 13.63 -3.76
CA HIS A 154 -3.63 14.17 -4.30
C HIS A 154 -3.66 14.08 -5.84
N GLY A 155 -4.71 13.45 -6.39
CA GLY A 155 -4.84 13.22 -7.83
C GLY A 155 -3.93 12.13 -8.42
N LYS A 156 -3.15 11.42 -7.59
CA LYS A 156 -2.22 10.36 -8.02
C LYS A 156 -2.73 8.94 -7.79
N TYR A 157 -3.77 8.77 -6.98
CA TYR A 157 -4.36 7.48 -6.67
C TYR A 157 -5.78 7.34 -7.21
N ALA A 158 -6.16 6.11 -7.51
CA ALA A 158 -7.54 5.70 -7.72
C ALA A 158 -8.17 5.22 -6.39
N GLU A 159 -7.37 4.55 -5.56
CA GLU A 159 -7.75 4.04 -4.25
C GLU A 159 -6.62 4.31 -3.24
N LEU A 160 -6.98 4.74 -2.03
CA LEU A 160 -6.03 5.00 -0.96
C LEU A 160 -6.52 4.34 0.33
N HIS A 161 -5.76 3.37 0.81
CA HIS A 161 -5.92 2.72 2.10
C HIS A 161 -4.78 3.17 3.01
N VAL A 162 -5.12 3.83 4.12
CA VAL A 162 -4.15 4.25 5.13
C VAL A 162 -4.36 3.45 6.39
N CYS A 163 -3.31 2.77 6.83
CA CYS A 163 -3.31 1.89 7.97
C CYS A 163 -2.41 2.47 9.07
N THR A 164 -2.97 2.68 10.26
CA THR A 164 -2.29 3.37 11.38
C THR A 164 -2.56 2.65 12.69
N PRO A 165 -1.61 2.60 13.63
CA PRO A 165 -1.92 2.25 15.01
C PRO A 165 -2.81 3.32 15.66
N VAL A 166 -3.35 3.01 16.83
CA VAL A 166 -4.00 4.01 17.69
C VAL A 166 -2.96 5.02 18.17
N LEU A 167 -3.29 6.31 18.09
CA LEU A 167 -2.43 7.38 18.57
C LEU A 167 -2.66 7.59 20.07
N ASP A 168 -1.64 7.29 20.89
CA ASP A 168 -1.73 7.44 22.35
C ASP A 168 -1.65 8.89 22.81
N THR A 169 -1.08 9.78 21.99
CA THR A 169 -0.83 11.19 22.33
C THR A 169 -1.60 12.14 21.43
N ALA A 170 -1.79 13.39 21.89
CA ALA A 170 -2.36 14.43 21.07
C ALA A 170 -1.34 14.84 19.99
N VAL A 171 -1.61 14.44 18.75
CA VAL A 171 -0.78 14.78 17.59
C VAL A 171 -1.45 15.88 16.77
N ALA A 172 -0.65 16.66 16.02
CA ALA A 172 -1.17 17.60 15.04
C ALA A 172 -2.06 16.90 14.01
N ALA A 173 -3.13 17.58 13.58
CA ALA A 173 -4.02 17.06 12.54
C ALA A 173 -3.25 16.83 11.23
N ALA A 174 -3.37 15.64 10.65
CA ALA A 174 -2.80 15.27 9.35
C ALA A 174 -3.94 14.75 8.45
N PRO A 175 -4.76 15.67 7.90
CA PRO A 175 -5.95 15.28 7.17
C PRO A 175 -5.58 14.53 5.89
N LEU A 176 -6.25 13.40 5.65
CA LEU A 176 -6.09 12.64 4.41
C LEU A 176 -6.59 13.44 3.19
N PRO A 177 -6.07 13.16 1.97
CA PRO A 177 -6.57 13.78 0.76
C PRO A 177 -8.05 13.44 0.55
N ALA A 178 -8.85 14.43 0.15
CA ALA A 178 -10.30 14.31 0.15
C ALA A 178 -10.86 13.48 -1.02
N LEU A 179 -10.16 13.45 -2.15
CA LEU A 179 -10.63 12.84 -3.39
C LEU A 179 -9.49 12.09 -4.12
N PRO A 180 -9.74 10.85 -4.57
CA PRO A 180 -10.85 9.98 -4.20
C PRO A 180 -10.98 9.75 -2.67
N SER A 181 -12.18 9.44 -2.17
CA SER A 181 -12.39 9.25 -0.71
C SER A 181 -11.52 8.09 -0.20
N PRO A 182 -10.67 8.29 0.83
CA PRO A 182 -9.76 7.25 1.29
C PRO A 182 -10.43 6.30 2.30
N VAL A 183 -9.84 5.13 2.48
CA VAL A 183 -10.16 4.18 3.56
C VAL A 183 -9.16 4.36 4.68
N LEU A 184 -9.64 4.51 5.91
CA LEU A 184 -8.81 4.55 7.10
C LEU A 184 -8.94 3.23 7.87
N GLN A 185 -7.82 2.58 8.16
CA GLN A 185 -7.73 1.36 8.94
C GLN A 185 -6.97 1.64 10.23
N VAL A 186 -7.62 1.40 11.38
CA VAL A 186 -7.02 1.53 12.70
C VAL A 186 -6.66 0.14 13.21
N LEU A 187 -5.38 -0.08 13.52
CA LEU A 187 -4.84 -1.37 13.94
C LEU A 187 -4.97 -1.61 15.44
N SER A 188 -5.47 -2.79 15.78
CA SER A 188 -5.49 -3.42 17.11
C SER A 188 -5.91 -2.48 18.25
N PRO A 189 -7.07 -1.80 18.17
CA PRO A 189 -7.54 -0.98 19.28
C PRO A 189 -7.84 -1.88 20.50
N GLY A 190 -7.14 -1.61 21.60
CA GLY A 190 -7.29 -2.33 22.86
C GLY A 190 -8.58 -1.96 23.60
N ALA A 191 -9.00 -2.78 24.56
CA ALA A 191 -10.09 -2.42 25.46
C ALA A 191 -9.75 -1.15 26.24
N GLY A 192 -10.72 -0.26 26.43
CA GLY A 192 -10.55 1.05 27.07
C GLY A 192 -10.07 2.16 26.14
N THR A 193 -9.84 1.90 24.85
CA THR A 193 -9.13 2.85 23.94
C THR A 193 -10.04 3.62 22.98
N TRP A 194 -11.37 3.54 23.12
CA TRP A 194 -12.31 4.14 22.16
C TRP A 194 -12.11 5.65 21.95
N GLU A 195 -11.74 6.41 22.98
CA GLU A 195 -11.44 7.85 22.86
C GLU A 195 -10.18 8.10 22.04
N ALA A 196 -9.16 7.25 22.19
CA ALA A 196 -7.92 7.33 21.42
C ALA A 196 -8.17 6.94 19.96
N VAL A 197 -9.03 5.95 19.71
CA VAL A 197 -9.51 5.61 18.37
C VAL A 197 -10.26 6.79 17.74
N ALA A 198 -11.18 7.42 18.48
CA ALA A 198 -11.93 8.58 17.99
C ALA A 198 -10.97 9.73 17.63
N ARG A 199 -10.01 10.04 18.50
CA ARG A 199 -8.96 11.04 18.24
C ARG A 199 -8.12 10.69 17.02
N THR A 200 -7.74 9.43 16.86
CA THR A 200 -6.98 8.94 15.70
C THR A 200 -7.77 9.17 14.40
N VAL A 201 -9.03 8.74 14.36
CA VAL A 201 -9.91 8.95 13.19
C VAL A 201 -10.07 10.43 12.87
N LEU A 202 -10.26 11.29 13.89
CA LEU A 202 -10.39 12.73 13.71
C LEU A 202 -9.10 13.41 13.23
N THR A 203 -7.93 12.89 13.64
CA THR A 203 -6.62 13.39 13.21
C THR A 203 -6.42 13.20 11.71
N TYR A 204 -6.89 12.07 11.17
CA TYR A 204 -6.79 11.71 9.76
C TYR A 204 -8.01 12.11 8.92
N ALA A 205 -9.09 12.58 9.55
CA ALA A 205 -10.32 12.95 8.86
C ALA A 205 -10.02 13.94 7.71
N PRO A 206 -10.42 13.63 6.46
CA PRO A 206 -10.32 14.59 5.37
C PRO A 206 -11.07 15.87 5.71
N ARG A 207 -10.68 16.99 5.10
CA ARG A 207 -11.35 18.29 5.34
C ARG A 207 -12.85 18.28 5.01
N CYS A 208 -13.25 17.46 4.04
CA CYS A 208 -14.65 17.25 3.68
C CYS A 208 -15.42 16.34 4.65
N LYS A 209 -14.73 15.75 5.65
CA LYS A 209 -15.24 14.78 6.63
C LYS A 209 -15.87 13.53 6.03
N LYS A 210 -15.49 13.19 4.79
CA LYS A 210 -15.96 12.00 4.08
C LYS A 210 -14.81 11.03 3.88
N LEU A 211 -15.01 9.82 4.36
CA LEU A 211 -14.15 8.67 4.10
C LEU A 211 -14.92 7.66 3.26
N LEU A 212 -14.23 6.82 2.50
CA LEU A 212 -14.88 5.70 1.83
C LEU A 212 -15.36 4.69 2.88
N ALA A 213 -14.47 4.32 3.80
CA ALA A 213 -14.75 3.45 4.94
C ALA A 213 -13.79 3.73 6.10
N ILE A 214 -14.22 3.38 7.31
CA ILE A 214 -13.37 3.29 8.49
C ILE A 214 -13.41 1.84 8.97
N GLU A 215 -12.24 1.22 9.13
CA GLU A 215 -12.11 -0.17 9.55
C GLU A 215 -11.26 -0.27 10.82
N LEU A 216 -11.72 -1.03 11.81
CA LEU A 216 -10.95 -1.42 12.98
C LEU A 216 -10.49 -2.86 12.79
N TRP A 217 -9.18 -3.07 12.76
CA TRP A 217 -8.55 -4.38 12.59
C TRP A 217 -8.17 -4.94 13.95
N GLN A 218 -8.51 -6.21 14.21
CA GLN A 218 -8.24 -6.90 15.48
C GLN A 218 -8.75 -6.12 16.72
N SER A 219 -9.92 -5.48 16.59
CA SER A 219 -10.51 -4.68 17.66
C SER A 219 -10.88 -5.53 18.88
N ALA A 220 -10.43 -5.09 20.06
CA ALA A 220 -10.85 -5.60 21.36
C ALA A 220 -11.82 -4.65 22.08
N LEU A 221 -12.38 -3.66 21.37
CA LEU A 221 -13.42 -2.78 21.92
C LEU A 221 -14.69 -3.57 22.24
N SER A 222 -15.29 -3.25 23.38
CA SER A 222 -16.62 -3.73 23.76
C SER A 222 -17.73 -3.05 22.94
N GLU A 223 -18.94 -3.59 22.97
CA GLU A 223 -20.09 -3.02 22.23
C GLU A 223 -20.44 -1.60 22.72
N GLU A 224 -20.30 -1.33 24.02
CA GLU A 224 -20.54 0.01 24.58
C GLU A 224 -19.48 1.01 24.10
N GLU A 225 -18.23 0.59 24.00
CA GLU A 225 -17.14 1.40 23.46
C GLU A 225 -17.30 1.68 21.97
N GLU A 226 -17.73 0.67 21.19
CA GLU A 226 -18.10 0.87 19.79
C GLU A 226 -19.24 1.88 19.66
N ARG A 227 -20.25 1.82 20.54
CA ARG A 227 -21.35 2.79 20.57
C ARG A 227 -20.88 4.21 20.88
N LEU A 228 -20.05 4.39 21.92
CA LEU A 228 -19.50 5.70 22.30
C LEU A 228 -18.62 6.28 21.18
N LEU A 229 -17.82 5.44 20.53
CA LEU A 229 -17.03 5.79 19.36
C LEU A 229 -17.92 6.30 18.22
N LEU A 230 -18.95 5.53 17.85
CA LEU A 230 -19.88 5.91 16.77
C LEU A 230 -20.60 7.22 17.06
N LEU A 231 -21.10 7.41 18.29
CA LEU A 231 -21.74 8.66 18.74
C LEU A 231 -20.79 9.85 18.57
N THR A 232 -19.57 9.71 19.08
CA THR A 232 -18.55 10.77 19.02
C THR A 232 -18.19 11.12 17.58
N LEU A 233 -17.98 10.14 16.71
CA LEU A 233 -17.66 10.39 15.30
C LEU A 233 -18.83 11.03 14.55
N HIS A 234 -20.06 10.60 14.85
CA HIS A 234 -21.29 11.17 14.28
C HIS A 234 -21.48 12.64 14.70
N GLU A 235 -21.31 12.97 15.98
CA GLU A 235 -21.36 14.36 16.48
C GLU A 235 -20.33 15.27 15.79
N LYS A 236 -19.15 14.71 15.47
CA LYS A 236 -18.11 15.43 14.70
C LYS A 236 -18.42 15.52 13.20
N ARG A 237 -19.55 14.98 12.75
CA ARG A 237 -20.07 15.00 11.38
C ARG A 237 -19.17 14.27 10.36
N LEU A 238 -18.52 13.20 10.79
CA LEU A 238 -17.85 12.27 9.89
C LEU A 238 -18.89 11.41 9.17
N LYS A 239 -18.63 11.10 7.90
CA LYS A 239 -19.49 10.26 7.07
C LYS A 239 -18.67 9.23 6.30
N THR A 240 -19.19 8.02 6.18
CA THR A 240 -18.73 7.01 5.21
C THR A 240 -19.64 7.05 3.97
N ASN A 241 -19.30 6.29 2.91
CA ASN A 241 -20.12 6.21 1.70
C ASN A 241 -21.39 5.35 1.86
N ASP A 242 -21.71 4.91 3.08
CA ASP A 242 -22.88 4.11 3.39
C ASP A 242 -24.15 4.96 3.60
N ALA A 243 -25.32 4.33 3.46
CA ALA A 243 -26.61 4.93 3.75
C ALA A 243 -27.26 4.31 5.02
N GLY A 244 -28.23 5.01 5.59
CA GLY A 244 -29.07 4.53 6.69
C GLY A 244 -28.53 4.87 8.08
N ILE A 245 -28.52 3.87 8.97
CA ILE A 245 -28.18 4.05 10.39
C ILE A 245 -26.68 3.87 10.63
N THR A 246 -26.10 4.79 11.41
CA THR A 246 -24.73 4.69 11.93
C THR A 246 -24.55 3.43 12.79
N ARG A 247 -23.60 2.56 12.45
CA ARG A 247 -23.42 1.28 13.16
C ARG A 247 -22.04 0.68 12.92
N ALA A 248 -21.64 -0.23 13.81
CA ALA A 248 -20.48 -1.09 13.60
C ALA A 248 -20.96 -2.44 13.08
N GLU A 249 -20.28 -2.96 12.05
CA GLU A 249 -20.57 -4.29 11.50
C GLU A 249 -19.33 -5.16 11.52
N ARG A 250 -19.54 -6.46 11.80
CA ARG A 250 -18.48 -7.46 11.66
C ARG A 250 -18.27 -7.74 10.19
N HIS A 251 -17.03 -7.54 9.71
CA HIS A 251 -16.65 -7.89 8.36
C HIS A 251 -15.59 -8.99 8.39
N GLY A 252 -16.01 -10.26 8.52
CA GLY A 252 -15.10 -11.38 8.73
C GLY A 252 -14.58 -11.48 10.17
N ALA A 253 -13.58 -12.34 10.39
CA ALA A 253 -13.15 -12.72 11.75
C ALA A 253 -12.45 -11.60 12.53
N HIS A 254 -11.65 -10.76 11.85
CA HIS A 254 -10.74 -9.81 12.50
C HIS A 254 -10.98 -8.35 12.11
N ARG A 255 -12.09 -8.03 11.46
CA ARG A 255 -12.37 -6.68 10.99
C ARG A 255 -13.75 -6.21 11.43
N ARG A 256 -13.81 -4.98 11.93
CA ARG A 256 -15.03 -4.22 12.21
C ARG A 256 -15.07 -3.03 11.27
N GLN A 257 -16.18 -2.85 10.57
CA GLN A 257 -16.39 -1.69 9.72
C GLN A 257 -17.33 -0.72 10.43
N LEU A 258 -16.91 0.53 10.57
CA LEU A 258 -17.75 1.60 11.10
C LEU A 258 -18.45 2.27 9.93
N ARG A 259 -19.78 2.16 9.90
CA ARG A 259 -20.64 2.86 8.94
C ARG A 259 -21.15 4.12 9.62
N LEU A 260 -20.73 5.29 9.14
CA LEU A 260 -21.13 6.59 9.67
C LEU A 260 -22.08 7.23 8.67
N CYS A 261 -23.37 7.25 8.99
CA CYS A 261 -24.44 7.67 8.09
C CYS A 261 -25.16 8.92 8.61
N GLU A 262 -26.22 9.35 7.92
CA GLU A 262 -27.02 10.52 8.30
C GLU A 262 -27.77 10.32 9.63
N ASP A 263 -28.23 9.10 9.90
CA ASP A 263 -28.97 8.80 11.12
C ASP A 263 -27.99 8.46 12.27
N PRO A 264 -28.27 8.93 13.50
CA PRO A 264 -27.45 8.61 14.66
C PRO A 264 -27.45 7.10 14.96
N PRO A 265 -26.45 6.59 15.68
CA PRO A 265 -26.43 5.19 16.05
C PRO A 265 -27.65 4.84 16.91
N ALA A 266 -28.21 3.65 16.67
CA ALA A 266 -29.38 3.19 17.40
C ALA A 266 -29.11 3.26 18.91
N THR A 267 -29.90 4.04 19.62
CA THR A 267 -29.90 4.02 21.08
C THR A 267 -30.61 2.75 21.50
N TYR A 268 -29.89 1.79 22.09
CA TYR A 268 -30.54 0.75 22.88
C TYR A 268 -31.27 1.46 24.03
N SER A 269 -32.60 1.46 23.99
CA SER A 269 -33.42 1.61 25.17
C SER A 269 -33.43 0.25 25.88
N PRO A 270 -33.09 0.20 27.18
CA PRO A 270 -33.09 -1.05 27.95
C PRO A 270 -34.47 -1.71 28.00
#